data_AF-A0A2R8BGE5-F1
#
_entry.id   AF-A0A2R8BGE5-F1
#
_cell.length_a   1.000
_cell.length_b   1.000
_cell.length_c   1.000
_cell.angle_alpha   90.00
_cell.angle_beta   90.00
_cell.angle_gamma   90.00
#
_symmetry.space_group_name_H-M   'P 1'
#
loop_
_entity.id
_entity.type
_entity.pdbx_description
1 polymer ?
#
loop_
_entity_poly.entity_id
_entity_poly.type
_entity_poly.pdbx_seq_one_letter_code
_entity_poly.pdbx_strand_id
1 'polypeptide(L)'
;MQIWSIEKTLRKDDGTRSVDIRVSPDGKLFRYYENVWITVGDDELLHYPDGGYWSCPEMSGYYESLKDCELGARSDVGWLVGSP
;
A
#
# COMPACT_ATOMS: atom_id res chain seq x y z
N MET A 1 -0.31 -12.32 -16.78
CA MET A 1 -0.55 -11.76 -15.43
C MET A 1 -1.68 -10.76 -15.57
N GLN A 2 -2.82 -11.00 -14.94
CA GLN A 2 -3.92 -10.04 -14.99
C GLN A 2 -3.52 -8.83 -14.13
N ILE A 3 -3.38 -7.66 -14.75
CA ILE A 3 -2.87 -6.46 -14.08
C ILE A 3 -4.03 -5.82 -13.34
N TRP A 4 -3.94 -5.76 -12.02
CA TRP A 4 -4.86 -5.00 -11.17
C TRP A 4 -4.52 -3.52 -11.31
N SER A 5 -5.52 -2.67 -11.51
CA SER A 5 -5.32 -1.22 -11.68
C SER A 5 -5.38 -0.52 -10.32
N ILE A 6 -4.51 0.47 -10.10
CA ILE A 6 -4.58 1.32 -8.89
C ILE A 6 -5.74 2.29 -9.07
N GLU A 7 -6.75 2.18 -8.22
CA GLU A 7 -7.90 3.08 -8.18
C GLU A 7 -7.60 4.30 -7.29
N LYS A 8 -6.91 4.07 -6.17
CA LYS A 8 -6.59 5.12 -5.19
C LYS A 8 -5.27 4.80 -4.50
N THR A 9 -4.51 5.84 -4.18
CA THR A 9 -3.34 5.72 -3.30
C THR A 9 -3.51 6.67 -2.11
N LEU A 10 -3.44 6.12 -0.90
CA LEU A 10 -3.33 6.89 0.34
C LEU A 10 -1.83 7.01 0.66
N ARG A 11 -1.33 8.22 0.93
CA ARG A 11 0.09 8.43 1.22
C ARG A 11 0.26 9.00 2.61
N LYS A 12 1.32 8.57 3.29
CA LYS A 12 1.80 9.25 4.48
C LYS A 12 2.55 10.52 4.07
N ASP A 13 2.40 11.58 4.86
CA ASP A 13 2.99 12.89 4.55
C ASP A 13 4.51 12.87 4.44
N ASP A 14 5.18 11.99 5.19
CA ASP A 14 6.64 11.83 5.16
C ASP A 14 7.14 11.03 3.94
N GLY A 15 6.24 10.55 3.09
CA GLY A 15 6.57 9.78 1.89
C GLY A 15 7.11 8.37 2.16
N THR A 16 7.18 7.93 3.41
CA THR A 16 7.75 6.60 3.77
C THR A 16 6.75 5.47 3.65
N ARG A 17 5.46 5.77 3.48
CA ARG A 17 4.41 4.76 3.38
C ARG A 17 3.32 5.16 2.40
N SER A 18 2.75 4.16 1.75
CA SER A 18 1.51 4.32 0.99
C SER A 18 0.63 3.10 1.14
N VAL A 19 -0.67 3.28 0.91
CA VAL A 19 -1.60 2.18 0.67
C VAL A 19 -2.18 2.36 -0.72
N ASP A 20 -1.96 1.38 -1.61
CA ASP A 20 -2.60 1.34 -2.92
C ASP A 20 -3.86 0.49 -2.85
N ILE A 21 -5.00 1.09 -3.13
CA ILE A 21 -6.25 0.37 -3.36
C ILE A 21 -6.36 0.07 -4.85
N ARG A 22 -6.51 -1.21 -5.16
CA ARG A 22 -6.53 -1.73 -6.51
C ARG A 22 -7.85 -2.40 -6.81
N VAL A 23 -8.28 -2.27 -8.05
CA VAL A 23 -9.47 -2.93 -8.60
C VAL A 23 -9.07 -4.12 -9.49
N SER A 24 -9.86 -5.18 -9.44
CA SER A 24 -9.69 -6.36 -10.27
C SER A 24 -9.87 -6.02 -11.75
N PRO A 25 -9.28 -6.80 -12.68
CA PRO A 25 -9.38 -6.54 -14.12
C PRO A 25 -10.81 -6.50 -14.68
N ASP A 26 -11.76 -7.16 -14.00
CA ASP A 26 -13.18 -7.15 -14.36
C ASP A 26 -13.98 -6.04 -13.66
N GLY A 27 -13.33 -5.20 -12.84
CA GLY A 27 -13.94 -4.05 -12.18
C GLY A 27 -14.78 -4.38 -10.95
N LYS A 28 -14.77 -5.62 -10.45
CA LYS A 28 -15.74 -6.10 -9.45
C LYS A 28 -15.21 -6.16 -8.03
N LEU A 29 -13.91 -6.33 -7.84
CA LEU A 29 -13.31 -6.56 -6.54
C LEU A 29 -12.22 -5.54 -6.26
N PHE A 30 -12.15 -5.12 -5.00
CA PHE A 30 -11.12 -4.22 -4.50
C PHE A 30 -10.23 -4.93 -3.51
N ARG A 31 -8.96 -4.53 -3.41
CA ARG A 31 -8.06 -4.89 -2.31
C ARG A 31 -7.04 -3.79 -2.12
N TYR A 32 -6.41 -3.75 -0.95
CA TYR A 32 -5.34 -2.80 -0.66
C TYR A 32 -3.99 -3.48 -0.49
N TYR A 33 -2.93 -2.72 -0.74
CA TYR A 33 -1.53 -3.09 -0.52
C TYR A 33 -0.86 -2.02 0.33
N GLU A 34 -0.27 -2.37 1.46
CA GLU A 34 0.60 -1.45 2.21
C GLU A 34 2.01 -1.51 1.60
N ASN A 35 2.51 -0.36 1.16
CA ASN A 35 3.90 -0.19 0.76
C ASN A 35 4.64 0.62 1.82
N VAL A 36 5.83 0.18 2.19
CA VAL A 36 6.67 0.79 3.22
C VAL A 36 8.07 0.97 2.68
N TRP A 37 8.61 2.18 2.77
CA TRP A 37 10.00 2.50 2.51
C TRP A 37 10.83 2.14 3.73
N ILE A 38 11.87 1.34 3.52
CA ILE A 38 12.81 0.92 4.55
C ILE A 38 14.16 1.55 4.20
N THR A 39 14.63 2.44 5.07
CA THR A 39 15.98 2.98 4.98
C THR A 39 16.97 1.91 5.36
N VAL A 40 17.98 1.73 4.53
CA VAL A 40 19.03 0.73 4.69
C VAL A 40 20.16 1.35 5.51
N GLY A 41 20.70 0.60 6.47
CA GLY A 41 21.88 1.03 7.23
C GLY A 41 23.15 1.05 6.37
N ASP A 42 24.18 1.77 6.81
CA ASP A 42 25.45 1.93 6.07
C ASP A 42 26.15 0.60 5.69
N ASP A 43 25.75 -0.51 6.31
CA ASP A 43 26.41 -1.82 6.25
C ASP A 43 25.76 -2.81 5.25
N GLU A 44 24.66 -2.44 4.61
CA GLU A 44 23.84 -3.36 3.80
C GLU A 44 24.06 -3.17 2.29
N LEU A 45 24.35 -4.25 1.57
CA LEU A 45 24.84 -4.26 0.18
C LEU A 45 23.75 -4.11 -0.92
N LEU A 46 22.47 -3.97 -0.56
CA LEU A 46 21.34 -3.92 -1.51
C LEU A 46 20.46 -2.70 -1.21
N HIS A 47 20.79 -1.55 -1.81
CA HIS A 47 20.00 -0.33 -1.67
C HIS A 47 19.76 0.32 -3.05
N TYR A 48 18.61 0.97 -3.19
CA TYR A 48 18.39 1.93 -4.27
C TYR A 48 19.35 3.13 -4.08
N PRO A 49 19.60 3.94 -5.13
CA PRO A 49 20.56 5.06 -5.06
C PRO A 49 20.26 6.11 -3.98
N ASP A 50 19.04 6.13 -3.45
CA ASP A 50 18.53 6.98 -2.38
C ASP A 50 18.62 6.35 -0.98
N GLY A 51 19.27 5.18 -0.83
CA GLY A 51 19.61 4.60 0.46
C GLY A 51 18.51 3.77 1.14
N GLY A 52 17.57 3.23 0.37
CA GLY A 52 16.51 2.37 0.91
C GLY A 52 15.94 1.38 -0.09
N TYR A 53 14.82 0.75 0.26
CA TYR A 53 13.99 -0.04 -0.65
C TYR A 53 12.52 -0.02 -0.25
N TRP A 54 11.63 -0.23 -1.22
CA TRP A 54 10.20 -0.44 -0.98
C TRP A 54 9.93 -1.91 -0.63
N SER A 55 9.16 -2.12 0.43
CA SER A 55 8.60 -3.40 0.82
C SER A 55 7.07 -3.34 0.78
N CYS A 56 6.42 -4.48 0.59
CA CYS A 56 4.97 -4.62 0.64
C CYS A 56 4.59 -5.65 1.72
N PRO A 57 4.65 -5.29 3.02
CA PRO A 57 4.45 -6.24 4.10
C PRO A 57 3.02 -6.77 4.19
N GLU A 58 2.03 -6.00 3.70
CA GLU A 58 0.62 -6.34 3.86
C GLU A 58 -0.17 -6.18 2.57
N MET A 59 -1.10 -7.11 2.38
CA MET A 59 -2.11 -7.10 1.34
C MET A 59 -3.38 -7.72 1.90
N SER A 60 -4.52 -7.09 1.67
CA SER A 60 -5.80 -7.60 2.15
C SER A 60 -6.43 -8.63 1.22
N GLY A 61 -7.52 -9.20 1.72
CA GLY A 61 -8.48 -9.96 0.92
C GLY A 61 -9.26 -9.09 -0.07
N TYR A 62 -10.39 -9.60 -0.53
CA TYR A 62 -11.22 -8.94 -1.53
C TYR A 62 -12.43 -8.25 -0.88
N TYR A 63 -12.75 -7.06 -1.38
CA TYR A 63 -13.91 -6.26 -1.00
C TYR A 63 -14.80 -5.99 -2.21
N GLU A 64 -16.10 -5.86 -1.97
CA GLU A 64 -17.09 -5.59 -3.03
C GLU A 64 -17.11 -4.13 -3.48
N SER A 65 -16.56 -3.21 -2.67
CA SER A 65 -16.55 -1.78 -2.97
C SER A 65 -15.24 -1.09 -2.56
N LEU A 66 -14.94 0.03 -3.23
CA LEU A 66 -13.82 0.91 -2.87
C LEU A 66 -13.94 1.38 -1.41
N LYS A 67 -15.15 1.75 -0.98
CA LYS A 67 -15.40 2.28 0.37
C LYS A 67 -15.10 1.24 1.44
N ASP A 68 -15.52 -0.01 1.26
CA ASP A 68 -15.27 -1.06 2.24
C ASP A 68 -13.78 -1.43 2.28
N CYS A 69 -13.12 -1.42 1.12
CA CYS A 69 -11.68 -1.61 1.04
C CYS A 69 -10.91 -0.49 1.75
N GLU A 70 -11.35 0.76 1.63
CA GLU A 70 -10.78 1.91 2.37
C GLU A 70 -10.97 1.77 3.88
N LEU A 71 -12.14 1.33 4.32
CA LEU A 71 -12.42 1.10 5.75
C LEU A 71 -11.58 -0.05 6.31
N GLY A 72 -11.42 -1.14 5.54
CA GLY A 72 -10.53 -2.24 5.89
C GLY A 72 -9.08 -1.76 6.03
N ALA A 73 -8.56 -1.05 5.02
CA ALA A 73 -7.22 -0.47 5.07
C ALA A 73 -6.99 0.40 6.31
N ARG A 74 -7.95 1.27 6.65
CA ARG A 74 -7.86 2.16 7.82
C ARG A 74 -7.96 1.42 9.15
N SER A 75 -8.58 0.25 9.17
CA SER A 75 -8.72 -0.58 10.37
C SER A 75 -7.46 -1.42 10.62
N ASP A 76 -6.87 -1.94 9.54
CA ASP A 76 -5.75 -2.90 9.61
C ASP A 76 -4.39 -2.17 9.63
N VAL A 77 -4.25 -1.09 8.85
CA VAL A 77 -3.01 -0.33 8.72
C VAL A 77 -2.98 0.82 9.73
N GLY A 78 -2.34 0.59 10.88
CA GLY A 78 -2.42 1.48 12.04
C GLY A 78 -1.99 2.95 11.82
N TRP A 79 -1.15 3.25 10.83
CA TRP A 79 -0.74 4.65 10.55
C TRP A 79 -1.81 5.45 9.77
N LEU A 80 -2.78 4.78 9.16
CA LEU A 80 -3.93 5.42 8.52
C LEU A 80 -5.00 5.87 9.54
N VAL A 81 -4.87 5.43 10.80
CA VAL A 81 -5.77 5.84 11.89
C VAL A 81 -5.55 7.33 12.16
N GLY A 82 -6.52 8.15 11.78
CA GLY A 82 -6.47 9.61 11.94
C GLY A 82 -5.88 10.38 10.75
N SER A 83 -5.40 9.69 9.70
CA SER A 83 -5.13 10.35 8.42
C SER A 83 -6.46 10.69 7.73
N PRO A 84 -6.61 11.89 7.12
CA PRO A 84 -7.84 12.27 6.42
C PRO A 84 -8.21 11.33 5.27
#